data_AF-A0A150WHA0-F1
#
_entry.id   AF-A0A150WHA0-F1
#
_cell.length_a   1.000
_cell.length_b   1.000
_cell.length_c   1.000
_cell.angle_alpha   90.00
_cell.angle_beta   90.00
_cell.angle_gamma   90.00
#
_symmetry.space_group_name_H-M   'P 1'
#
loop_
_entity.id
_entity.type
_entity.pdbx_description
1 polymer ?
#
loop_
_entity_poly.entity_id
_entity_poly.type
_entity_poly.pdbx_seq_one_letter_code
_entity_poly.pdbx_strand_id
1 'polypeptide(L)'
;MRALKKEHVQNLSEILVKDLAKTIGTAEDNFTFEWIGSEFFSGGKATPSYPFVEVLWFARSQEVQDQTAALITQKVKTETQAQDVVVVFQTLDKAAYYENGEHF
;
A
#
# COMPACT_ATOMS: atom_id res chain seq x y z
N MET A 1 -1.17 4.81 -3.39
CA MET A 1 -0.46 5.47 -2.27
C MET A 1 -0.60 6.98 -2.39
N ARG A 2 -1.07 7.65 -1.33
CA ARG A 2 -1.37 9.10 -1.29
C ARG A 2 -0.36 9.83 -0.39
N ALA A 3 -0.31 11.16 -0.54
CA ALA A 3 0.60 12.02 0.23
C ALA A 3 2.09 11.61 0.13
N LEU A 4 2.46 11.08 -1.04
CA LEU A 4 3.84 10.72 -1.39
C LEU A 4 4.23 11.39 -2.70
N LYS A 5 5.52 11.69 -2.84
CA LYS A 5 6.08 12.04 -4.15
C LYS A 5 6.08 10.81 -5.06
N LYS A 6 6.02 11.04 -6.38
CA LYS A 6 6.10 9.98 -7.39
C LYS A 6 7.36 9.14 -7.24
N GLU A 7 8.50 9.79 -7.02
CA GLU A 7 9.81 9.15 -6.83
C GLU A 7 9.82 8.15 -5.66
N HIS A 8 9.18 8.50 -4.54
CA HIS A 8 9.07 7.60 -3.39
C HIS A 8 8.24 6.35 -3.75
N VAL A 9 7.10 6.52 -4.43
CA VAL A 9 6.25 5.37 -4.82
C VAL A 9 6.97 4.48 -5.83
N GLN A 10 7.71 5.06 -6.76
CA GLN A 10 8.55 4.31 -7.70
C GLN A 10 9.60 3.47 -6.97
N ASN A 11 10.38 4.06 -6.05
CA ASN A 11 11.37 3.31 -5.28
C ASN A 11 10.72 2.26 -4.37
N LEU A 12 9.62 2.63 -3.70
CA LEU A 12 8.85 1.70 -2.86
C LEU A 12 8.35 0.49 -3.64
N SER A 13 7.94 0.67 -4.90
CA SER A 13 7.49 -0.44 -5.75
C SER A 13 8.60 -1.47 -6.02
N GLU A 14 9.86 -1.04 -6.05
CA GLU A 14 11.01 -1.93 -6.21
C GLU A 14 11.38 -2.63 -4.90
N ILE A 15 11.44 -1.89 -3.79
CA ILE A 15 11.98 -2.42 -2.52
C ILE A 15 10.97 -3.18 -1.67
N LEU A 16 9.65 -3.01 -1.91
CA LEU A 16 8.60 -3.70 -1.16
C LEU A 16 8.23 -5.05 -1.76
N VAL A 17 8.24 -5.19 -3.08
CA VAL A 17 7.58 -6.30 -3.77
C VAL A 17 8.05 -7.67 -3.27
N LYS A 18 9.35 -7.88 -3.15
CA LYS A 18 9.95 -9.14 -2.71
C LYS A 18 9.62 -9.46 -1.24
N ASP A 19 9.69 -8.46 -0.36
CA ASP A 19 9.42 -8.65 1.07
C ASP A 19 7.92 -8.90 1.31
N LEU A 20 7.05 -8.22 0.57
CA LEU A 20 5.60 -8.42 0.60
C LEU A 20 5.21 -9.79 0.07
N ALA A 21 5.73 -10.19 -1.09
CA ALA A 21 5.50 -11.51 -1.69
C ALA A 21 5.84 -12.64 -0.70
N LYS A 22 7.00 -12.53 -0.05
CA LYS A 22 7.41 -13.47 1.00
C LYS A 22 6.47 -13.47 2.20
N THR A 23 6.08 -12.29 2.70
CA THR A 23 5.23 -12.15 3.90
C THR A 23 3.81 -12.67 3.66
N ILE A 24 3.24 -12.37 2.49
CA ILE A 24 1.87 -12.73 2.10
C ILE A 24 1.78 -14.16 1.56
N GLY A 25 2.90 -14.75 1.13
CA GLY A 25 2.96 -16.09 0.57
C GLY A 25 2.40 -16.18 -0.85
N THR A 26 2.75 -15.21 -1.70
CA THR A 26 2.30 -15.15 -3.11
C THR A 26 3.44 -14.68 -4.01
N ALA A 27 3.27 -14.77 -5.33
CA ALA A 27 4.31 -14.36 -6.29
C ALA A 27 4.37 -12.84 -6.47
N GLU A 28 5.55 -12.32 -6.81
CA GLU A 28 5.83 -10.87 -6.95
C GLU A 28 4.97 -10.19 -8.02
N ASP A 29 4.55 -10.92 -9.05
CA ASP A 29 3.68 -10.46 -10.13
C ASP A 29 2.23 -10.19 -9.68
N ASN A 30 1.82 -10.63 -8.49
CA ASN A 30 0.51 -10.32 -7.91
C ASN A 30 0.43 -8.92 -7.28
N PHE A 31 1.51 -8.14 -7.34
CA PHE A 31 1.56 -6.80 -6.74
C PHE A 31 1.59 -5.71 -7.79
N THR A 32 0.76 -4.70 -7.56
CA THR A 32 0.80 -3.43 -8.30
C THR A 32 0.92 -2.28 -7.30
N PHE A 33 1.71 -1.27 -7.65
CA PHE A 33 1.87 -0.05 -6.84
C PHE A 33 1.39 1.14 -7.63
N GLU A 34 0.47 1.91 -7.06
CA GLU A 34 -0.13 3.07 -7.71
C GLU A 34 0.22 4.35 -6.95
N TRP A 35 0.67 5.39 -7.66
CA TRP A 35 0.76 6.74 -7.10
C TRP A 35 -0.55 7.48 -7.32
N ILE A 36 -1.14 8.00 -6.25
CA ILE A 36 -2.38 8.77 -6.31
C ILE A 36 -2.08 10.25 -6.08
N GLY A 37 -2.09 11.02 -7.17
CA GLY A 37 -2.00 12.48 -7.12
C GLY A 37 -3.25 13.09 -6.48
N SER A 38 -3.10 13.58 -5.25
CA SER A 38 -4.17 14.20 -4.47
C SER A 38 -3.63 15.36 -3.65
N GLU A 39 -4.50 16.32 -3.33
CA GLU A 39 -4.20 17.46 -2.47
C GLU A 39 -5.05 17.39 -1.20
N PHE A 40 -4.42 17.64 -0.06
CA PHE A 40 -5.09 17.68 1.23
C PHE A 40 -5.35 19.12 1.64
N PHE A 41 -6.51 19.38 2.24
CA PHE A 41 -6.91 20.70 2.70
C PHE A 41 -7.33 20.66 4.16
N SER A 42 -6.96 21.67 4.92
CA SER A 42 -7.44 21.91 6.28
C SER A 42 -7.65 23.40 6.49
N GLY A 43 -8.79 23.79 7.10
CA GLY A 43 -9.15 25.19 7.28
C GLY A 43 -9.23 25.99 5.96
N GLY A 44 -9.60 25.34 4.85
CA GLY A 44 -9.69 25.97 3.53
C GLY A 44 -8.35 26.23 2.83
N LYS A 45 -7.23 25.69 3.34
CA LYS A 45 -5.90 25.83 2.74
C LYS A 45 -5.29 24.47 2.43
N ALA A 46 -4.52 24.40 1.35
CA ALA A 46 -3.70 23.23 1.06
C ALA A 46 -2.72 23.01 2.23
N THR A 47 -2.69 21.77 2.73
CA THR A 47 -1.84 21.37 3.86
C THR A 47 -1.11 20.08 3.49
N PRO A 48 0.16 19.92 3.90
CA PRO A 48 0.78 18.61 3.84
C PRO A 48 0.01 17.61 4.72
N SER A 49 0.07 16.34 4.32
CA SER A 49 -0.45 15.20 5.08
C SER A 49 0.64 14.14 5.19
N TYR A 50 0.48 13.20 6.13
CA TYR A 50 1.36 12.04 6.26
C TYR A 50 1.06 10.99 5.16
N PRO A 51 2.04 10.14 4.81
CA PRO A 51 1.84 9.04 3.87
C PRO A 51 0.65 8.14 4.23
N PHE A 52 -0.18 7.86 3.23
CA PHE A 52 -1.37 7.03 3.38
C PHE A 52 -1.37 5.91 2.34
N VAL A 53 -1.32 4.67 2.82
CA VAL A 53 -1.22 3.46 1.99
C VAL A 53 -2.51 2.66 2.12
N GLU A 54 -3.19 2.48 1.00
CA GLU A 54 -4.33 1.57 0.88
C GLU A 54 -3.83 0.26 0.27
N VAL A 55 -4.19 -0.86 0.89
CA VAL A 55 -3.86 -2.22 0.44
C VAL A 55 -5.16 -2.92 0.08
N LEU A 56 -5.41 -3.06 -1.22
CA LEU A 56 -6.53 -3.84 -1.74
C LEU A 56 -6.04 -5.27 -1.94
N TRP A 57 -6.67 -6.24 -1.28
CA TRP A 57 -6.19 -7.62 -1.29
C TRP A 57 -7.28 -8.64 -0.97
N PHE A 58 -7.03 -9.91 -1.25
CA PHE A 58 -7.80 -10.98 -0.60
C PHE A 58 -7.30 -11.18 0.83
N ALA A 59 -8.24 -11.28 1.78
CA ALA A 59 -7.90 -11.43 3.19
C ALA A 59 -6.89 -12.55 3.44
N ARG A 60 -6.00 -12.30 4.41
CA ARG A 60 -5.12 -13.30 5.03
C ARG A 60 -5.44 -13.39 6.52
N SER A 61 -4.68 -14.19 7.26
CA SER A 61 -4.76 -14.15 8.72
C SER A 61 -4.40 -12.77 9.25
N GLN A 62 -4.91 -12.43 10.44
CA GLN A 62 -4.58 -11.17 11.10
C GLN A 62 -3.07 -11.02 11.31
N GLU A 63 -2.37 -12.10 11.66
CA GLU A 63 -0.91 -12.09 11.82
C GLU A 63 -0.18 -11.65 10.55
N VAL A 64 -0.58 -12.16 9.38
CA VAL A 64 0.01 -11.76 8.08
C VAL A 64 -0.35 -10.31 7.77
N GLN A 65 -1.56 -9.87 8.08
CA GLN A 65 -1.97 -8.46 7.92
C GLN A 65 -1.11 -7.52 8.77
N ASP A 66 -0.88 -7.88 10.04
CA ASP A 66 -0.09 -7.08 10.99
C ASP A 66 1.38 -7.01 10.55
N GLN A 67 1.97 -8.13 10.13
CA GLN A 67 3.33 -8.17 9.58
C GLN A 67 3.45 -7.33 8.31
N THR A 68 2.45 -7.41 7.42
CA THR A 68 2.39 -6.61 6.20
C THR A 68 2.31 -5.11 6.52
N ALA A 69 1.46 -4.73 7.46
CA ALA A 69 1.30 -3.34 7.91
C ALA A 69 2.61 -2.78 8.49
N ALA A 70 3.28 -3.57 9.33
CA ALA A 70 4.56 -3.21 9.94
C ALA A 70 5.66 -3.01 8.89
N LEU A 71 5.76 -3.93 7.93
CA LEU A 71 6.72 -3.87 6.83
C LEU A 71 6.53 -2.61 5.96
N ILE A 72 5.29 -2.35 5.52
CA ILE A 72 4.95 -1.16 4.73
C ILE A 72 5.31 0.10 5.52
N THR A 73 4.90 0.16 6.78
CA THR A 73 5.18 1.30 7.66
C THR A 73 6.67 1.56 7.77
N GLN A 74 7.47 0.54 8.04
CA GLN A 74 8.92 0.66 8.15
C GLN A 74 9.55 1.21 6.86
N LYS A 75 9.24 0.62 5.71
CA LYS A 75 9.85 1.01 4.43
C LYS A 75 9.44 2.41 4.00
N VAL A 76 8.16 2.77 4.20
CA VAL A 76 7.67 4.12 3.90
C VAL A 76 8.35 5.15 4.80
N LYS A 77 8.51 4.89 6.11
CA LYS A 77 9.25 5.80 6.99
C LYS A 77 10.71 5.96 6.58
N THR A 78 11.39 4.87 6.23
CA THR A 78 12.78 4.94 5.74
C THR A 78 12.90 5.77 4.47
N GLU A 79 12.00 5.58 3.51
CA GLU A 79 12.00 6.31 2.23
C GLU A 79 11.72 7.80 2.42
N THR A 80 10.76 8.14 3.28
CA THR A 80 10.17 9.50 3.32
C THR A 80 10.62 10.33 4.51
N GLN A 81 11.22 9.71 5.53
CA GLN A 81 11.48 10.29 6.84
C GLN A 81 10.22 10.80 7.56
N ALA A 82 9.03 10.33 7.16
CA ALA A 82 7.78 10.70 7.80
C ALA A 82 7.69 10.14 9.22
N GLN A 83 7.16 10.94 10.15
CA GLN A 83 6.92 10.51 11.53
C GLN A 83 5.74 9.54 11.60
N ASP A 84 4.65 9.89 10.92
CA ASP A 84 3.40 9.13 10.87
C ASP A 84 3.22 8.48 9.50
N VAL A 85 2.68 7.27 9.50
CA VAL A 85 2.28 6.54 8.29
C VAL A 85 0.99 5.80 8.62
N VAL A 86 0.02 5.87 7.73
CA VAL A 86 -1.22 5.09 7.84
C VAL A 86 -1.25 4.01 6.78
N VAL A 87 -1.61 2.79 7.19
CA VAL A 87 -1.86 1.65 6.32
C VAL A 87 -3.29 1.17 6.59
N VAL A 88 -4.11 1.11 5.55
CA VAL A 88 -5.49 0.61 5.60
C VAL A 88 -5.64 -0.55 4.64
N PHE A 89 -6.24 -1.64 5.10
CA PHE A 89 -6.55 -2.80 4.28
C PHE A 89 -8.01 -2.76 3.85
N GLN A 90 -8.24 -2.99 2.56
CA GLN A 90 -9.55 -3.20 1.97
C GLN A 90 -9.59 -4.64 1.44
N THR A 91 -10.37 -5.48 2.11
CA THR A 91 -10.55 -6.87 1.69
C THR A 91 -11.48 -6.92 0.47
N LEU A 92 -10.99 -7.55 -0.59
CA LEU A 92 -11.74 -7.84 -1.81
C LEU A 92 -12.44 -9.19 -1.66
N ASP A 93 -13.67 -9.27 -2.14
CA ASP A 93 -14.37 -10.55 -2.32
C ASP A 93 -13.84 -11.23 -3.59
N LYS A 94 -13.40 -12.49 -3.46
CA LYS A 94 -12.88 -13.28 -4.57
C LYS A 94 -13.92 -13.47 -5.68
N ALA A 95 -15.18 -13.68 -5.32
CA ALA A 95 -16.27 -13.85 -6.28
C ALA A 95 -16.60 -12.54 -7.05
N ALA A 96 -16.11 -11.40 -6.55
CA ALA A 96 -16.27 -10.08 -7.16
C ALA A 96 -14.99 -9.56 -7.83
N TYR A 97 -13.90 -10.31 -7.79
CA TYR A 97 -12.63 -9.94 -8.41
C TYR A 97 -12.37 -10.83 -9.63
N TYR A 98 -12.38 -10.23 -10.81
CA TYR A 98 -12.23 -10.93 -12.08
C TYR A 98 -10.90 -10.59 -12.75
N GLU A 99 -10.18 -11.61 -13.21
CA GLU A 99 -9.00 -11.50 -14.05
C GLU A 99 -9.28 -12.22 -15.37
N ASN A 100 -9.08 -11.53 -16.50
CA ASN A 100 -9.41 -12.05 -17.84
C ASN A 100 -10.84 -12.59 -18.00
N GLY A 101 -11.79 -12.09 -17.19
CA GLY A 101 -13.19 -12.50 -17.24
C GLY A 101 -13.55 -13.68 -16.32
N GLU A 102 -12.60 -14.24 -15.57
CA GLU A 102 -12.82 -15.31 -14.59
C GLU A 102 -12.56 -14.80 -13.17
N HIS A 103 -13.37 -15.22 -12.20
CA HIS A 103 -13.19 -14.82 -10.79
C HIS A 103 -12.27 -15.78 -10.03
N PHE A 104 -11.77 -15.32 -8.89
CA PHE A 104 -10.91 -16.08 -7.97
C PHE A 104 -11.69 -16.96 -6.98
#